data_AF-A0A970DVE8-F1
#
_entry.id   AF-A0A970DVE8-F1
#
_cell.length_a   1.000
_cell.length_b   1.000
_cell.length_c   1.000
_cell.angle_alpha   90.00
_cell.angle_beta   90.00
_cell.angle_gamma   90.00
#
_symmetry.space_group_name_H-M   'P 1'
#
loop_
_entity.id
_entity.type
_entity.pdbx_description
1 polymer ?
#
loop_
_entity_poly.entity_id
_entity_poly.type
_entity_poly.pdbx_seq_one_letter_code
_entity_poly.pdbx_strand_id
1 'polypeptide(L)'
;VMGAGNSVGGWRIIEKVGSKMVKLKPDQGLAAQTAAAASILFASSLGVPLSTTHTIATAIMGAGTTRGWSAVNWGVARELVLAWVFTFPVCGLIGYLTARILTGLF
;
A
#
# COMPACT_ATOMS: atom_id res chain seq x y z
N VAL A 1 9.36 12.74 11.82
CA VAL A 1 7.88 12.53 11.85
C VAL A 1 7.44 11.19 11.25
N MET A 2 7.82 10.80 10.02
CA MET A 2 7.41 9.50 9.43
C MET A 2 7.87 8.26 10.24
N GLY A 3 9.11 8.27 10.76
CA GLY A 3 9.63 7.14 11.55
C GLY A 3 8.86 6.88 12.84
N ALA A 4 8.40 7.94 13.52
CA ALA A 4 7.60 7.84 14.73
C ALA A 4 6.16 7.34 14.45
N GLY A 5 5.56 7.71 13.32
CA GLY A 5 4.27 7.17 12.91
C GLY A 5 4.34 5.66 12.59
N ASN A 6 5.43 5.23 11.94
CA ASN A 6 5.64 3.82 11.62
C ASN A 6 5.88 2.97 12.88
N SER A 7 6.62 3.48 13.87
CA SER A 7 6.88 2.73 15.11
C SER A 7 5.63 2.51 15.96
N VAL A 8 4.67 3.44 15.91
CA VAL A 8 3.44 3.35 16.71
C VAL A 8 2.38 2.43 16.08
N GLY A 9 2.26 2.41 14.75
CA GLY A 9 1.14 1.71 14.08
C GLY A 9 1.52 0.83 12.89
N GLY A 10 2.76 0.93 12.39
CA GLY A 10 3.18 0.26 11.15
C GLY A 10 3.25 -1.26 11.26
N TRP A 11 3.49 -1.80 12.46
CA TRP A 11 3.65 -3.25 12.67
C TRP A 11 2.44 -4.07 12.18
N ARG A 12 1.21 -3.59 12.40
CA ARG A 12 -0.01 -4.28 11.98
C ARG A 12 -0.13 -4.41 10.46
N ILE A 13 0.33 -3.38 9.74
CA ILE A 13 0.33 -3.37 8.27
C ILE A 13 1.41 -4.31 7.75
N ILE A 14 2.61 -4.25 8.34
CA ILE A 14 3.72 -5.14 8.01
C ILE A 14 3.33 -6.59 8.21
N GLU A 15 2.65 -6.93 9.31
CA GLU A 15 2.18 -8.29 9.57
C GLU A 15 1.10 -8.74 8.57
N LYS A 16 0.14 -7.86 8.25
CA LYS A 16 -0.93 -8.18 7.29
C LYS A 16 -0.39 -8.44 5.89
N VAL A 17 0.56 -7.62 5.43
CA VAL A 17 1.16 -7.76 4.09
C VAL A 17 2.19 -8.89 4.06
N GLY A 18 3.09 -8.96 5.05
CA GLY A 18 4.23 -9.88 5.05
C GLY A 18 3.91 -11.32 5.48
N SER A 19 2.90 -11.52 6.33
CA SER A 19 2.58 -12.84 6.88
C SER A 19 1.21 -13.36 6.43
N LYS A 20 0.21 -12.48 6.31
CA LYS A 20 -1.18 -12.89 6.00
C LYS A 20 -1.52 -12.87 4.50
N MET A 21 -0.88 -12.01 3.72
CA MET A 21 -1.14 -11.89 2.29
C MET A 21 -0.32 -12.90 1.46
N VAL A 22 1.00 -12.94 1.64
CA VAL A 22 1.90 -13.87 0.95
C VAL A 22 3.00 -14.30 1.91
N LYS A 23 3.20 -15.61 2.07
CA LYS A 23 4.38 -16.13 2.80
C LYS A 23 5.61 -16.06 1.90
N LEU A 24 6.32 -14.93 1.96
CA LEU A 24 7.53 -14.70 1.17
C LEU A 24 8.70 -15.55 1.68
N LYS A 25 9.45 -16.14 0.75
CA LYS A 25 10.83 -16.59 1.02
C LYS A 25 11.82 -15.46 0.70
N PRO A 26 13.06 -15.51 1.21
CA PRO A 26 14.03 -14.42 1.03
C PRO A 26 14.33 -14.05 -0.43
N ASP A 27 14.35 -15.05 -1.31
CA ASP A 27 14.49 -14.88 -2.77
C ASP A 27 13.37 -14.02 -3.37
N GLN A 28 12.13 -14.31 -3.01
CA GLN A 28 10.95 -13.58 -3.46
C GLN A 28 10.85 -12.19 -2.83
N GLY A 29 11.24 -12.06 -1.56
CA GLY A 29 11.28 -10.78 -0.86
C GLY A 29 12.27 -9.80 -1.49
N LEU A 30 13.46 -10.29 -1.86
CA LEU A 30 14.44 -9.49 -2.58
C LEU A 30 13.91 -9.07 -3.96
N ALA A 31 13.41 -10.02 -4.75
CA ALA A 31 12.86 -9.74 -6.07
C ALA A 31 11.73 -8.70 -6.03
N ALA A 32 10.79 -8.85 -5.08
CA ALA A 32 9.69 -7.90 -4.89
C ALA A 32 10.18 -6.50 -4.51
N GLN A 33 11.16 -6.40 -3.61
CA GLN A 33 11.74 -5.11 -3.22
C GLN A 33 12.51 -4.45 -4.36
N THR A 34 13.30 -5.20 -5.12
CA THR A 34 14.03 -4.67 -6.28
C THR A 34 13.07 -4.18 -7.35
N ALA A 35 12.02 -4.95 -7.67
CA ALA A 35 11.01 -4.54 -8.65
C ALA A 35 10.26 -3.28 -8.21
N ALA A 36 9.86 -3.21 -6.92
CA ALA A 36 9.20 -2.03 -6.38
C ALA A 36 10.13 -0.81 -6.36
N ALA A 37 11.37 -0.97 -5.90
CA ALA A 37 12.36 0.11 -5.85
C ALA A 37 12.67 0.65 -7.25
N ALA A 38 12.88 -0.24 -8.23
CA ALA A 38 13.11 0.15 -9.62
C ALA A 38 11.92 0.95 -10.18
N SER A 39 10.69 0.49 -9.94
CA SER A 39 9.48 1.18 -10.38
C SER A 39 9.32 2.55 -9.72
N ILE A 40 9.57 2.64 -8.41
CA ILE A 40 9.50 3.88 -7.64
C ILE A 40 10.53 4.88 -8.14
N LEU A 41 11.79 4.45 -8.29
CA LEU A 41 12.88 5.30 -8.78
C LEU A 41 12.62 5.77 -10.21
N PHE A 42 12.13 4.88 -11.08
CA PHE A 42 11.79 5.23 -12.45
C PHE A 42 10.73 6.33 -12.51
N ALA A 43 9.59 6.17 -11.85
CA ALA A 43 8.55 7.19 -11.87
C ALA A 43 8.94 8.46 -11.09
N SER A 44 9.77 8.34 -10.05
CA SER A 44 10.34 9.50 -9.35
C SER A 44 11.29 10.30 -10.25
N SER A 45 12.08 9.62 -11.10
CA SER A 45 12.96 10.28 -12.08
C SER A 45 12.18 11.05 -13.16
N LEU A 46 10.95 10.60 -13.46
CA LEU A 46 10.02 11.26 -14.35
C LEU A 46 9.17 12.36 -13.67
N GLY A 47 9.31 12.53 -12.34
CA GLY A 47 8.49 13.47 -11.57
C GLY A 47 7.02 13.05 -11.42
N VAL A 48 6.68 11.80 -11.73
CA VAL A 48 5.29 11.31 -11.66
C VAL A 48 4.99 10.85 -10.23
N PRO A 49 3.97 11.43 -9.57
CA PRO A 49 3.57 10.97 -8.24
C PRO A 49 2.95 9.57 -8.33
N LEU A 50 3.45 8.65 -7.50
CA LEU A 50 3.02 7.26 -7.47
C LEU A 50 2.77 6.81 -6.02
N SER A 51 1.92 5.80 -5.84
CA SER A 51 1.70 5.18 -4.53
C SER A 51 2.73 4.08 -4.26
N THR A 52 3.67 4.35 -3.34
CA THR A 52 4.68 3.35 -2.92
C THR A 52 4.03 2.14 -2.26
N THR A 53 2.93 2.34 -1.51
CA THR A 53 2.15 1.27 -0.89
C THR A 53 1.52 0.33 -1.92
N HIS A 54 0.92 0.89 -2.97
CA HIS A 54 0.37 0.08 -4.07
C HIS A 54 1.48 -0.71 -4.74
N THR A 55 2.58 -0.03 -5.08
CA THR A 55 3.70 -0.61 -5.82
C THR A 55 4.33 -1.81 -5.10
N ILE A 56 4.62 -1.70 -3.80
CA ILE A 56 5.20 -2.80 -3.03
C ILE A 56 4.19 -3.93 -2.81
N ALA A 57 2.91 -3.63 -2.56
CA ALA A 57 1.88 -4.65 -2.37
C ALA A 57 1.69 -5.49 -3.63
N THR A 58 1.63 -4.87 -4.81
CA THR A 58 1.51 -5.59 -6.08
C THR A 58 2.77 -6.36 -6.44
N ALA A 59 3.96 -5.83 -6.14
CA ALA A 59 5.22 -6.56 -6.33
C ALA A 59 5.30 -7.82 -5.45
N ILE A 60 4.85 -7.73 -4.19
CA ILE A 60 4.77 -8.87 -3.27
C ILE A 60 3.76 -9.91 -3.76
N MET A 61 2.56 -9.47 -4.19
CA MET A 61 1.56 -10.37 -4.76
C MET A 61 2.09 -11.07 -6.01
N GLY A 62 2.70 -10.32 -6.94
CA GLY A 62 3.31 -10.87 -8.15
C GLY A 62 4.45 -11.84 -7.88
N ALA A 63 5.30 -11.55 -6.88
CA ALA A 63 6.32 -12.50 -6.44
C ALA A 63 5.68 -13.76 -5.83
N GLY A 64 4.59 -13.61 -5.08
CA GLY A 64 3.84 -14.72 -4.49
C GLY A 64 3.20 -15.66 -5.52
N THR A 65 2.63 -15.11 -6.60
CA THR A 65 1.96 -15.90 -7.65
C THR A 65 2.92 -16.81 -8.42
N THR A 66 4.23 -16.57 -8.38
CA THR A 66 5.24 -17.48 -8.97
C THR A 66 5.22 -18.90 -8.38
N ARG A 67 4.66 -19.07 -7.17
CA ARG A 67 4.47 -20.37 -6.52
C ARG A 67 3.06 -20.93 -6.66
N GLY A 68 2.25 -20.33 -7.53
CA GLY A 68 0.87 -20.70 -7.77
C GLY A 68 -0.11 -19.69 -7.20
N TRP A 69 -1.30 -19.66 -7.80
CA TRP A 69 -2.38 -18.74 -7.45
C TRP A 69 -2.87 -18.90 -6.01
N SER A 70 -2.74 -20.08 -5.40
CA SER A 70 -3.15 -20.33 -4.00
C SER A 70 -2.16 -19.80 -2.97
N ALA A 71 -0.94 -19.42 -3.37
CA ALA A 71 0.08 -18.89 -2.47
C ALA A 71 -0.24 -17.45 -2.00
N VAL A 72 -1.17 -16.77 -2.69
CA VAL A 72 -1.64 -15.43 -2.35
C VAL A 72 -3.01 -15.51 -1.70
N ASN A 73 -3.17 -14.86 -0.55
CA ASN A 73 -4.46 -14.71 0.09
C ASN A 73 -5.26 -13.59 -0.59
N TRP A 74 -6.05 -13.97 -1.59
CA TRP A 74 -6.89 -13.05 -2.36
C TRP A 74 -7.97 -12.35 -1.53
N GLY A 75 -8.38 -12.92 -0.39
CA GLY A 75 -9.28 -12.25 0.54
C GLY A 75 -8.64 -10.98 1.12
N VAL A 76 -7.39 -11.09 1.57
CA VAL A 76 -6.61 -9.93 2.07
C VAL A 76 -6.30 -8.95 0.95
N ALA A 77 -5.94 -9.43 -0.24
CA ALA A 77 -5.71 -8.57 -1.40
C ALA A 77 -6.95 -7.77 -1.78
N ARG A 78 -8.13 -8.41 -1.80
CA ARG A 78 -9.41 -7.74 -2.08
C ARG A 78 -9.74 -6.70 -1.03
N GLU A 79 -9.55 -7.00 0.25
CA GLU A 79 -9.77 -6.03 1.34
C GLU A 79 -8.87 -4.80 1.17
N LEU A 80 -7.62 -5.00 0.74
CA LEU A 80 -6.67 -3.92 0.47
C LEU A 80 -7.12 -3.03 -0.70
N VAL A 81 -7.55 -3.65 -1.80
CA VAL A 81 -8.06 -2.94 -2.98
C VAL A 81 -9.31 -2.14 -2.65
N LEU A 82 -10.24 -2.74 -1.88
CA LEU A 82 -11.42 -2.03 -1.38
C LEU A 82 -11.03 -0.83 -0.53
N ALA A 83 -10.08 -0.99 0.40
CA ALA A 83 -9.59 0.11 1.22
C ALA A 83 -9.01 1.26 0.37
N TRP A 84 -8.26 0.96 -0.70
CA TRP A 84 -7.73 1.98 -1.61
C TRP A 84 -8.83 2.78 -2.30
N VAL A 85 -9.85 2.10 -2.82
CA VAL A 85 -10.99 2.75 -3.48
C VAL A 85 -11.80 3.58 -2.50
N PHE A 86 -12.06 3.05 -1.29
CA PHE A 86 -12.81 3.76 -0.24
C PHE A 86 -12.06 4.94 0.38
N THR A 87 -10.72 4.97 0.29
CA THR A 87 -9.95 6.09 0.84
C THR A 87 -10.30 7.41 0.14
N PHE A 88 -10.46 7.41 -1.19
CA PHE A 88 -10.80 8.62 -1.95
C PHE A 88 -12.12 9.29 -1.53
N PRO A 89 -13.29 8.60 -1.50
CA PRO A 89 -14.55 9.22 -1.12
C PRO A 89 -14.57 9.64 0.35
N VAL A 90 -13.96 8.85 1.25
CA VAL A 90 -13.93 9.19 2.68
C VAL A 90 -13.08 10.44 2.92
N CYS A 91 -11.87 10.51 2.34
CA CYS A 91 -11.03 11.70 2.44
C CYS A 91 -11.70 12.92 1.79
N GLY A 92 -12.35 12.74 0.64
CA GLY A 92 -13.10 13.80 -0.03
C GLY A 92 -14.26 14.34 0.82
N LEU A 93 -15.05 13.44 1.43
CA LEU A 93 -16.16 13.81 2.31
C LEU A 93 -15.67 14.55 3.56
N ILE A 94 -14.64 14.04 4.22
CA ILE A 94 -14.05 14.69 5.40
C ILE A 94 -13.49 16.06 5.03
N GLY A 95 -12.78 16.18 3.89
CA GLY A 95 -12.27 17.44 3.38
C GLY A 95 -13.38 18.45 3.11
N TYR A 96 -14.45 18.02 2.44
CA TYR A 96 -15.63 18.86 2.16
C TYR A 96 -16.31 19.35 3.43
N LEU A 97 -16.56 18.46 4.40
CA LEU A 97 -17.19 18.81 5.67
C LEU A 97 -16.34 19.81 6.46
N THR A 98 -15.02 19.56 6.53
CA THR A 98 -14.09 20.43 7.25
C THR A 98 -14.02 21.81 6.59
N ALA A 99 -13.92 21.87 5.26
CA ALA A 99 -13.94 23.12 4.52
C ALA A 99 -15.26 23.89 4.70
N ARG A 100 -16.41 23.19 4.71
CA ARG A 100 -17.71 23.81 4.90
C ARG A 100 -17.88 24.39 6.31
N ILE A 101 -17.37 23.71 7.33
CA ILE A 101 -17.38 24.22 8.71
C ILE A 101 -16.50 25.46 8.82
N LEU A 102 -15.27 25.41 8.30
CA LEU A 102 -14.34 26.54 8.37
C LEU A 102 -14.87 27.77 7.59
N THR A 103 -15.39 27.58 6.39
CA THR A 103 -15.99 28.67 5.59
C THR A 103 -17.34 29.16 6.10
N GLY A 104 -17.95 28.48 7.06
CA GLY A 104 -19.15 28.95 7.75
C GLY A 104 -18.84 29.70 9.05
N LEU A 105 -17.61 29.57 9.57
CA LEU A 105 -17.13 30.23 10.79
C LEU A 105 -16.40 31.55 10.51
N PHE A 106 -15.83 31.70 9.30
CA PHE A 106 -15.24 32.94 8.76
C PHE A 106 -16.15 33.54 7.71
#